data_AF-A0A837F5X0-F1
#
_entry.id   AF-A0A837F5X0-F1
#
_cell.length_a   1.000
_cell.length_b   1.000
_cell.length_c   1.000
_cell.angle_alpha   90.00
_cell.angle_beta   90.00
_cell.angle_gamma   90.00
#
_symmetry.space_group_name_H-M   'P 1'
#
loop_
_entity.id
_entity.type
_entity.pdbx_description
1 polymer ?
#
loop_
_entity_poly.entity_id
_entity_poly.type
_entity_poly.pdbx_seq_one_letter_code
_entity_poly.pdbx_strand_id
1 'polypeptide(L)'
;MANWHTIDELHDISADLPRFTQAFTELATRLGLDIAPLEADHISLRCHQNATAERWRRGFEQCGELLSENIINGRPICLFKLHAPVTVAHWQFTVVELPWPGEKRYPHEGWEHIEIVLPGEPETLNARALTLLSDEGLSQPGIFVKTSSPKGERERLPNPTLAVTDGNVTVKFHPWTIEQIVASEA
;
A
#
# COMPACT_ATOMS: atom_id res chain seq x y z
N MET A 1 -23.84 -1.23 -6.70
CA MET A 1 -22.51 -1.87 -6.74
C MET A 1 -22.32 -2.62 -5.42
N ALA A 2 -21.73 -3.81 -5.45
CA ALA A 2 -21.49 -4.59 -4.24
C ALA A 2 -20.40 -3.94 -3.39
N ASN A 3 -20.59 -3.93 -2.07
CA ASN A 3 -19.55 -3.49 -1.13
C ASN A 3 -18.53 -4.63 -0.97
N TRP A 4 -17.24 -4.33 -0.97
CA TRP A 4 -16.19 -5.36 -0.87
C TRP A 4 -16.32 -6.24 0.39
N HIS A 5 -16.89 -5.71 1.48
CA HIS A 5 -17.20 -6.46 2.70
C HIS A 5 -18.20 -7.61 2.52
N THR A 6 -19.02 -7.59 1.47
CA THR A 6 -20.05 -8.61 1.21
C THR A 6 -19.63 -9.65 0.17
N ILE A 7 -18.39 -9.58 -0.32
CA ILE A 7 -17.87 -10.50 -1.34
C ILE A 7 -17.21 -11.69 -0.65
N ASP A 8 -17.69 -12.90 -0.93
CA ASP A 8 -17.22 -14.14 -0.28
C ASP A 8 -15.70 -14.35 -0.45
N GLU A 9 -15.17 -14.05 -1.63
CA GLU A 9 -13.73 -14.18 -1.90
C GLU A 9 -12.85 -13.24 -1.07
N LEU A 10 -13.41 -12.14 -0.53
CA LEU A 10 -12.70 -11.10 0.22
C LEU A 10 -13.00 -11.16 1.72
N HIS A 11 -13.72 -12.20 2.19
CA HIS A 11 -14.13 -12.29 3.59
C HIS A 11 -12.95 -12.28 4.56
N ASP A 12 -11.85 -12.95 4.22
CA ASP A 12 -10.63 -13.01 5.04
C ASP A 12 -9.98 -11.64 5.21
N ILE A 13 -9.83 -10.86 4.15
CA ILE A 13 -9.27 -9.51 4.23
C ILE A 13 -10.24 -8.51 4.89
N SER A 14 -11.55 -8.74 4.80
CA SER A 14 -12.53 -7.97 5.58
C SER A 14 -12.39 -8.24 7.07
N ALA A 15 -12.19 -9.50 7.47
CA ALA A 15 -11.96 -9.87 8.85
C ALA A 15 -10.59 -9.42 9.39
N ASP A 16 -9.59 -9.27 8.51
CA ASP A 16 -8.24 -8.84 8.85
C ASP A 16 -8.10 -7.32 9.05
N LEU A 17 -8.99 -6.51 8.47
CA LEU A 17 -8.88 -5.05 8.47
C LEU A 17 -8.78 -4.41 9.88
N PRO A 18 -9.52 -4.86 10.90
CA PRO A 18 -9.36 -4.34 12.27
C PRO A 18 -7.94 -4.55 12.83
N ARG A 19 -7.33 -5.72 12.58
CA ARG A 19 -5.93 -5.99 13.00
C ARG A 19 -4.98 -5.01 12.33
N PHE A 20 -5.11 -4.82 11.02
CA PHE A 20 -4.27 -3.88 10.28
C PHE A 20 -4.45 -2.44 10.77
N THR A 21 -5.69 -2.00 10.95
CA THR A 21 -6.01 -0.65 11.44
C THR A 21 -5.36 -0.37 12.79
N GLN A 22 -5.41 -1.32 13.71
CA GLN A 22 -4.75 -1.21 15.00
C GLN A 22 -3.24 -1.15 14.85
N ALA A 23 -2.63 -2.12 14.13
CA ALA A 23 -1.19 -2.19 13.95
C ALA A 23 -0.63 -0.94 13.25
N PHE A 24 -1.33 -0.42 12.25
CA PHE A 24 -0.96 0.83 11.58
C PHE A 24 -1.04 2.03 12.52
N THR A 25 -2.10 2.12 13.34
CA THR A 25 -2.27 3.21 14.32
C THR A 25 -1.16 3.19 15.37
N GLU A 26 -0.78 1.99 15.84
CA GLU A 26 0.35 1.79 16.75
C GLU A 26 1.67 2.20 16.09
N LEU A 27 1.92 1.81 14.83
CA LEU A 27 3.10 2.23 14.07
C LEU A 27 3.16 3.75 13.92
N ALA A 28 2.07 4.40 13.48
CA ALA A 28 2.03 5.85 13.28
C ALA A 28 2.30 6.59 14.59
N THR A 29 1.71 6.12 15.69
CA THR A 29 1.95 6.66 17.04
C THR A 29 3.41 6.52 17.44
N ARG A 30 4.00 5.33 17.26
CA ARG A 30 5.42 5.09 17.58
C ARG A 30 6.35 5.97 16.77
N LEU A 31 6.02 6.23 15.51
CA LEU A 31 6.80 7.11 14.63
C LEU A 31 6.62 8.60 14.93
N GLY A 32 5.60 8.98 15.72
CA GLY A 32 5.21 10.38 15.88
C GLY A 32 4.67 10.99 14.59
N LEU A 33 4.10 10.16 13.71
CA LEU A 33 3.57 10.56 12.41
C LEU A 33 2.16 11.15 12.58
N ASP A 34 2.02 12.45 12.34
CA ASP A 34 0.68 13.06 12.22
C ASP A 34 0.07 12.68 10.86
N ILE A 35 -0.95 11.84 10.91
CA ILE A 35 -1.62 11.31 9.71
C ILE A 35 -2.72 12.24 9.17
N ALA A 36 -3.26 13.15 9.99
CA ALA A 36 -4.40 13.97 9.61
C ALA A 36 -4.18 14.87 8.38
N PRO A 37 -2.99 15.47 8.14
CA PRO A 37 -2.76 16.31 6.97
C PRO A 37 -2.30 15.52 5.73
N LEU A 38 -2.10 14.21 5.85
CA LEU A 38 -1.46 13.40 4.81
C LEU A 38 -2.49 12.80 3.86
N GLU A 39 -2.11 12.72 2.58
CA GLU A 39 -2.93 12.16 1.52
C GLU A 39 -2.61 10.67 1.33
N ALA A 40 -3.57 9.82 1.67
CA ALA A 40 -3.52 8.39 1.41
C ALA A 40 -3.75 8.10 -0.08
N ASP A 41 -2.84 7.34 -0.69
CA ASP A 41 -2.93 6.95 -2.09
C ASP A 41 -3.68 5.61 -2.24
N HIS A 42 -3.04 4.54 -1.77
CA HIS A 42 -3.55 3.19 -1.88
C HIS A 42 -3.16 2.33 -0.68
N ILE A 43 -3.90 1.24 -0.50
CA ILE A 43 -3.64 0.21 0.52
C ILE A 43 -3.29 -1.09 -0.18
N SER A 44 -2.39 -1.88 0.41
CA SER A 44 -1.78 -3.01 -0.26
C SER A 44 -1.85 -4.30 0.53
N LEU A 45 -2.15 -5.37 -0.19
CA LEU A 45 -2.18 -6.73 0.32
C LEU A 45 -0.83 -7.43 0.14
N ARG A 46 -0.62 -8.51 0.89
CA ARG A 46 0.39 -9.53 0.61
C ARG A 46 -0.23 -10.91 0.70
N CYS A 47 0.21 -11.80 -0.19
CA CYS A 47 -0.06 -13.23 -0.12
C CYS A 47 1.21 -14.01 -0.45
N HIS A 48 1.23 -15.28 -0.06
CA HIS A 48 2.29 -16.23 -0.38
C HIS A 48 1.79 -17.43 -1.21
N GLN A 49 0.48 -17.54 -1.47
CA GLN A 49 -0.12 -18.51 -2.39
C GLN A 49 -0.72 -17.84 -3.63
N ASN A 50 -0.40 -18.37 -4.82
CA ASN A 50 -1.02 -17.90 -6.06
C ASN A 50 -2.56 -18.05 -6.02
N ALA A 51 -3.05 -19.14 -5.41
CA ALA A 51 -4.49 -19.38 -5.25
C ALA A 51 -5.19 -18.28 -4.42
N THR A 52 -4.50 -17.70 -3.44
CA THR A 52 -5.00 -16.56 -2.66
C THR A 52 -5.09 -15.30 -3.54
N ALA A 53 -4.04 -15.00 -4.31
CA ALA A 53 -4.06 -13.87 -5.25
C ALA A 53 -5.22 -14.00 -6.28
N GLU A 54 -5.38 -15.18 -6.88
CA GLU A 54 -6.48 -15.44 -7.84
C GLU A 54 -7.87 -15.32 -7.20
N ARG A 55 -8.02 -15.75 -5.94
CA ARG A 55 -9.27 -15.58 -5.19
C ARG A 55 -9.55 -14.10 -4.95
N TRP A 56 -8.59 -13.34 -4.44
CA TRP A 56 -8.78 -11.91 -4.21
C TRP A 56 -9.02 -11.12 -5.49
N ARG A 57 -8.33 -11.44 -6.60
CA ARG A 57 -8.62 -10.83 -7.91
C ARG A 57 -10.07 -11.02 -8.31
N ARG A 58 -10.59 -12.26 -8.26
CA ARG A 58 -12.00 -12.55 -8.55
C ARG A 58 -12.95 -11.79 -7.63
N GLY A 59 -12.57 -11.57 -6.37
CA GLY A 59 -13.35 -10.75 -5.45
C GLY A 59 -13.35 -9.27 -5.82
N PHE A 60 -12.19 -8.69 -6.11
CA PHE A 60 -12.07 -7.28 -6.47
C PHE A 60 -12.74 -6.94 -7.80
N GLU A 61 -12.71 -7.84 -8.79
CA GLU A 61 -13.43 -7.67 -10.06
C GLU A 61 -14.96 -7.61 -9.88
N GLN A 62 -15.51 -8.02 -8.73
CA GLN A 62 -16.94 -7.88 -8.41
C GLN A 62 -17.31 -6.53 -7.77
N CYS A 63 -16.33 -5.83 -7.18
CA CYS A 63 -16.55 -4.61 -6.40
C CYS A 63 -15.68 -3.41 -6.83
N GLY A 64 -14.98 -3.53 -7.95
CA GLY A 64 -14.13 -2.48 -8.52
C GLY A 64 -13.70 -2.77 -9.95
N GLU A 65 -12.80 -1.94 -10.46
CA GLU A 65 -12.27 -1.97 -11.81
C GLU A 65 -10.75 -2.11 -11.78
N LEU A 66 -10.18 -2.88 -12.70
CA LEU A 66 -8.73 -2.97 -12.86
C LEU A 66 -8.20 -1.67 -13.49
N LEU A 67 -7.38 -0.93 -12.74
CA LEU A 67 -6.69 0.26 -13.25
C LEU A 67 -5.46 -0.11 -14.07
N SER A 68 -4.66 -1.04 -13.55
CA SER A 68 -3.45 -1.52 -14.21
C SER A 68 -3.05 -2.90 -13.72
N GLU A 69 -2.33 -3.63 -14.57
CA GLU A 69 -1.69 -4.90 -14.26
C GLU A 69 -0.29 -4.86 -14.88
N ASN A 70 0.73 -4.78 -14.01
CA ASN A 70 2.12 -4.65 -14.42
C ASN A 70 2.94 -5.84 -13.90
N ILE A 71 3.89 -6.31 -14.71
CA ILE A 71 4.86 -7.32 -14.28
C ILE A 71 6.01 -6.60 -13.57
N ILE A 72 6.17 -6.83 -12.27
CA ILE A 72 7.20 -6.22 -11.43
C ILE A 72 7.99 -7.34 -10.76
N ASN A 73 9.29 -7.43 -11.07
CA ASN A 73 10.18 -8.50 -10.60
C ASN A 73 9.64 -9.91 -10.94
N GLY A 74 9.14 -10.10 -12.16
CA GLY A 74 8.70 -11.40 -12.68
C GLY A 74 7.35 -11.91 -12.18
N ARG A 75 6.57 -11.07 -11.51
CA ARG A 75 5.21 -11.39 -11.02
C ARG A 75 4.23 -10.27 -11.35
N PRO A 76 2.94 -10.58 -11.54
CA PRO A 76 1.92 -9.55 -11.71
C PRO A 76 1.64 -8.81 -10.39
N ILE A 77 1.41 -7.51 -10.53
CA ILE A 77 0.85 -6.64 -9.50
C ILE A 77 -0.33 -5.91 -10.15
N CYS A 78 -1.52 -6.09 -9.57
CA CYS A 78 -2.74 -5.45 -10.01
C CYS A 78 -3.07 -4.28 -9.10
N LEU A 79 -3.60 -3.21 -9.69
CA LEU A 79 -4.20 -2.08 -8.98
C LEU A 79 -5.68 -2.04 -9.30
N PHE A 80 -6.53 -2.14 -8.28
CA PHE A 80 -7.99 -2.10 -8.40
C PHE A 80 -8.54 -0.81 -7.82
N LYS A 81 -9.42 -0.14 -8.57
CA LYS A 81 -10.24 0.98 -8.07
C LYS A 81 -11.59 0.45 -7.61
N LEU A 82 -11.83 0.48 -6.31
CA LEU A 82 -13.07 0.02 -5.70
C LEU A 82 -14.19 1.04 -5.86
N HIS A 83 -15.42 0.53 -6.01
CA HIS A 83 -16.61 1.37 -6.00
C HIS A 83 -16.93 1.94 -4.60
N ALA A 84 -16.53 1.21 -3.55
CA ALA A 84 -16.66 1.63 -2.16
C ALA A 84 -15.30 1.49 -1.46
N PRO A 85 -14.85 2.50 -0.70
CA PRO A 85 -13.48 2.52 -0.18
C PRO A 85 -13.26 1.56 0.99
N VAL A 86 -11.99 1.20 1.21
CA VAL A 86 -11.51 0.62 2.46
C VAL A 86 -11.24 1.76 3.44
N THR A 87 -11.85 1.71 4.63
CA THR A 87 -11.65 2.76 5.65
C THR A 87 -10.58 2.33 6.65
N VAL A 88 -9.54 3.15 6.82
CA VAL A 88 -8.51 2.99 7.86
C VAL A 88 -8.28 4.34 8.53
N ALA A 89 -8.48 4.40 9.84
CA ALA A 89 -8.55 5.64 10.60
C ALA A 89 -9.57 6.63 9.96
N HIS A 90 -9.11 7.77 9.45
CA HIS A 90 -9.94 8.77 8.77
C HIS A 90 -9.87 8.68 7.24
N TRP A 91 -8.97 7.86 6.69
CA TRP A 91 -8.77 7.71 5.25
C TRP A 91 -9.78 6.76 4.63
N GLN A 92 -10.08 7.03 3.37
CA GLN A 92 -10.95 6.23 2.51
C GLN A 92 -10.16 5.81 1.26
N PHE A 93 -9.52 4.64 1.33
CA PHE A 93 -8.72 4.11 0.23
C PHE A 93 -9.64 3.55 -0.86
N THR A 94 -9.64 4.20 -2.02
CA THR A 94 -10.37 3.73 -3.20
C THR A 94 -9.52 2.82 -4.07
N VAL A 95 -8.20 2.81 -3.91
CA VAL A 95 -7.28 1.96 -4.67
C VAL A 95 -6.69 0.88 -3.77
N VAL A 96 -6.71 -0.37 -4.25
CA VAL A 96 -6.07 -1.53 -3.62
C VAL A 96 -5.00 -2.11 -4.53
N GLU A 97 -3.79 -2.30 -3.99
CA GLU A 97 -2.72 -3.06 -4.64
C GLU A 97 -2.83 -4.55 -4.26
N LEU A 98 -2.90 -5.39 -5.29
CA LEU A 98 -2.87 -6.84 -5.20
C LEU A 98 -1.62 -7.40 -5.91
N PRO A 99 -0.52 -7.61 -5.16
CA PRO A 99 0.68 -8.22 -5.71
C PRO A 99 0.66 -9.76 -5.56
N TRP A 100 0.94 -10.49 -6.64
CA TRP A 100 1.12 -11.96 -6.56
C TRP A 100 2.30 -12.33 -5.67
N PRO A 101 2.45 -13.56 -5.18
CA PRO A 101 3.64 -13.96 -4.41
C PRO A 101 4.96 -13.63 -5.13
N GLY A 102 5.92 -13.08 -4.38
CA GLY A 102 7.28 -12.79 -4.88
C GLY A 102 8.36 -13.57 -4.12
N GLU A 103 9.61 -13.16 -4.30
CA GLU A 103 10.76 -13.81 -3.65
C GLU A 103 10.70 -13.70 -2.11
N LYS A 104 10.41 -12.51 -1.59
CA LYS A 104 10.18 -12.33 -0.15
C LYS A 104 8.85 -12.98 0.24
N ARG A 105 8.91 -13.94 1.16
CA ARG A 105 7.73 -14.60 1.73
C ARG A 105 7.17 -13.81 2.90
N TYR A 106 5.87 -13.52 2.82
CA TYR A 106 5.08 -12.91 3.89
C TYR A 106 4.25 -14.03 4.54
N PRO A 107 4.49 -14.38 5.82
CA PRO A 107 3.77 -15.47 6.47
C PRO A 107 2.27 -15.20 6.62
N HIS A 108 1.91 -13.94 6.82
CA HIS A 108 0.52 -13.49 6.90
C HIS A 108 0.02 -13.13 5.49
N GLU A 109 -1.20 -13.58 5.17
CA GLU A 109 -1.92 -13.17 3.97
C GLU A 109 -3.03 -12.19 4.37
N GLY A 110 -2.91 -10.93 3.93
CA GLY A 110 -3.87 -9.88 4.23
C GLY A 110 -3.26 -8.50 4.05
N TRP A 111 -3.75 -7.51 4.80
CA TRP A 111 -3.28 -6.12 4.69
C TRP A 111 -1.89 -5.97 5.28
N GLU A 112 -0.98 -5.36 4.52
CA GLU A 112 0.44 -5.26 4.92
C GLU A 112 0.93 -3.82 4.99
N HIS A 113 0.51 -2.96 4.07
CA HIS A 113 0.99 -1.58 4.04
C HIS A 113 0.00 -0.60 3.40
N ILE A 114 0.24 0.68 3.66
CA ILE A 114 -0.37 1.80 2.93
C ILE A 114 0.72 2.67 2.31
N GLU A 115 0.37 3.39 1.26
CA GLU A 115 1.22 4.40 0.64
C GLU A 115 0.57 5.78 0.73
N ILE A 116 1.41 6.79 1.00
CA ILE A 116 1.04 8.19 1.21
C ILE A 116 1.73 9.02 0.14
N VAL A 117 0.98 9.90 -0.51
CA VAL A 117 1.53 10.86 -1.47
C VAL A 117 2.16 12.03 -0.73
N LEU A 118 3.41 12.33 -1.07
CA LEU A 118 4.11 13.55 -0.68
C LEU A 118 4.48 14.33 -1.95
N PRO A 119 3.59 15.23 -2.42
CA PRO A 119 3.84 16.01 -3.63
C PRO A 119 5.11 16.84 -3.54
N GLY A 120 5.84 16.97 -4.64
CA GLY A 120 7.08 17.73 -4.76
C GLY A 120 8.16 16.98 -5.53
N GLU A 121 9.36 17.56 -5.60
CA GLU A 121 10.46 16.99 -6.38
C GLU A 121 10.81 15.55 -5.89
N PRO A 122 10.82 14.54 -6.78
CA PRO A 122 11.12 13.15 -6.43
C PRO A 122 12.45 12.98 -5.69
N GLU A 123 13.49 13.73 -6.09
CA GLU A 123 14.84 13.68 -5.52
C GLU A 123 14.86 14.05 -4.03
N THR A 124 13.87 14.82 -3.58
CA THR A 124 13.75 15.27 -2.19
C THR A 124 12.81 14.40 -1.35
N LEU A 125 12.15 13.39 -1.94
CA LEU A 125 11.14 12.56 -1.29
C LEU A 125 11.65 11.99 0.04
N ASN A 126 12.81 11.35 0.04
CA ASN A 126 13.35 10.72 1.25
C ASN A 126 13.54 11.73 2.39
N ALA A 127 14.09 12.91 2.08
CA ALA A 127 14.30 13.95 3.09
C ALA A 127 12.98 14.50 3.63
N ARG A 128 12.00 14.74 2.74
CA ARG A 128 10.66 15.23 3.13
C ARG A 128 9.92 14.20 3.98
N ALA A 129 9.95 12.93 3.60
CA ALA A 129 9.32 11.84 4.34
C ALA A 129 9.95 11.65 5.73
N LEU A 130 11.29 11.67 5.84
CA LEU A 130 11.98 11.57 7.13
C LEU A 130 11.64 12.72 8.08
N THR A 131 11.40 13.93 7.53
CA THR A 131 11.02 15.11 8.34
C THR A 131 9.65 14.95 9.01
N LEU A 132 8.79 14.04 8.52
CA LEU A 132 7.48 13.74 9.12
C LEU A 132 7.57 12.79 10.32
N LEU A 133 8.75 12.20 10.55
CA LEU A 133 8.96 11.16 11.54
C LEU A 133 9.79 11.72 12.68
N SER A 134 9.44 11.39 13.91
CA SER A 134 10.19 11.82 15.09
C SER A 134 11.51 11.06 15.22
N ASP A 135 12.55 11.75 15.72
CA ASP A 135 13.84 11.14 16.03
C ASP A 135 13.70 10.00 17.06
N GLU A 136 12.81 10.18 18.05
CA GLU A 136 12.47 9.15 19.03
C GLU A 136 11.87 7.93 18.34
N GLY A 137 10.89 8.12 17.45
CA GLY A 137 10.27 7.04 16.69
C GLY A 137 11.23 6.29 15.79
N LEU A 138 12.09 7.01 15.06
CA LEU A 138 13.09 6.42 14.17
C LEU A 138 14.19 5.63 14.91
N SER A 139 14.47 6.00 16.16
CA SER A 139 15.48 5.32 16.99
C SER A 139 14.94 4.14 17.80
N GLN A 140 13.62 3.90 17.78
CA GLN A 140 13.03 2.76 18.49
C GLN A 140 13.50 1.41 17.94
N PRO A 141 13.72 0.42 18.82
CA PRO A 141 14.05 -0.93 18.38
C PRO A 141 12.93 -1.54 17.54
N GLY A 142 13.33 -2.24 16.48
CA GLY A 142 12.40 -2.90 15.55
C GLY A 142 11.81 -1.97 14.48
N ILE A 143 12.11 -0.67 14.48
CA ILE A 143 11.79 0.23 13.37
C ILE A 143 12.88 0.16 12.30
N PHE A 144 12.48 -0.02 11.05
CA PHE A 144 13.39 -0.09 9.91
C PHE A 144 12.93 0.86 8.81
N VAL A 145 13.87 1.63 8.28
CA VAL A 145 13.67 2.48 7.10
C VAL A 145 14.33 1.83 5.89
N LYS A 146 13.63 1.80 4.76
CA LYS A 146 14.13 1.33 3.47
C LYS A 146 13.76 2.30 2.37
N THR A 147 14.67 2.53 1.45
CA THR A 147 14.40 3.33 0.25
C THR A 147 14.48 2.45 -0.98
N SER A 148 13.57 2.65 -1.92
CA SER A 148 13.56 1.97 -3.21
C SER A 148 13.12 2.93 -4.31
N SER A 149 13.43 2.62 -5.56
CA SER A 149 12.85 3.27 -6.73
C SER A 149 12.42 2.14 -7.67
N PRO A 150 11.19 1.63 -7.54
CA PRO A 150 10.70 0.52 -8.35
C PRO A 150 10.71 0.93 -9.82
N LYS A 151 11.39 0.15 -10.68
CA LYS A 151 11.42 0.40 -12.12
C LYS A 151 10.44 -0.52 -12.82
N GLY A 152 9.28 0.00 -13.20
CA GLY A 152 8.37 -0.69 -14.12
C GLY A 152 8.90 -0.63 -15.56
N GLU A 153 8.52 -1.58 -16.40
CA GLU A 153 8.96 -1.60 -17.82
C GLU A 153 8.55 -0.33 -18.59
N ARG A 154 7.47 0.32 -18.17
CA ARG A 154 6.91 1.54 -18.79
C ARG A 154 7.16 2.82 -17.97
N GLU A 155 7.95 2.77 -16.91
CA GLU A 155 8.13 3.89 -15.97
C GLU A 155 8.45 5.19 -16.74
N ARG A 156 7.59 6.21 -16.57
CA ARG A 156 7.77 7.56 -17.13
C ARG A 156 8.07 8.62 -16.07
N LEU A 157 7.63 8.38 -14.84
CA LEU A 157 7.82 9.28 -13.70
C LEU A 157 8.74 8.62 -12.68
N PRO A 158 9.83 9.28 -12.26
CA PRO A 158 10.65 8.78 -11.16
C PRO A 158 9.79 8.61 -9.90
N ASN A 159 9.70 7.38 -9.39
CA ASN A 159 8.88 7.07 -8.22
C ASN A 159 9.72 6.56 -7.03
N PRO A 160 10.60 7.38 -6.44
CA PRO A 160 11.29 7.00 -5.21
C PRO A 160 10.27 6.79 -4.09
N THR A 161 10.47 5.71 -3.36
CA THR A 161 9.60 5.27 -2.27
C THR A 161 10.44 5.14 -1.00
N LEU A 162 10.02 5.82 0.07
CA LEU A 162 10.55 5.61 1.41
C LEU A 162 9.56 4.76 2.20
N ALA A 163 10.00 3.64 2.73
CA ALA A 163 9.20 2.71 3.52
C ALA A 163 9.71 2.67 4.96
N VAL A 164 8.80 2.74 5.93
CA VAL A 164 9.08 2.57 7.35
C VAL A 164 8.21 1.45 7.90
N THR A 165 8.83 0.49 8.57
CA THR A 165 8.16 -0.73 9.05
C THR A 165 8.61 -1.09 10.46
N ASP A 166 7.72 -1.69 11.24
CA ASP A 166 8.04 -2.37 12.50
C ASP A 166 8.27 -3.89 12.35
N GLY A 167 8.28 -4.38 11.11
CA GLY A 167 8.34 -5.80 10.77
C GLY A 167 6.99 -6.49 10.68
N ASN A 168 5.89 -5.84 11.12
CA ASN A 168 4.52 -6.34 11.00
C ASN A 168 3.74 -5.56 9.93
N VAL A 169 3.72 -4.23 10.02
CA VAL A 169 3.09 -3.34 9.03
C VAL A 169 4.10 -2.33 8.49
N THR A 170 3.78 -1.73 7.35
CA THR A 170 4.63 -0.73 6.71
C THR A 170 3.80 0.50 6.32
N VAL A 171 4.37 1.69 6.50
CA VAL A 171 3.92 2.92 5.84
C VAL A 171 4.93 3.30 4.77
N LYS A 172 4.48 3.68 3.59
CA LYS A 172 5.36 4.19 2.53
C LYS A 172 4.97 5.60 2.10
N PHE A 173 5.94 6.30 1.54
CA PHE A 173 5.80 7.62 0.99
C PHE A 173 6.35 7.65 -0.44
N HIS A 174 5.64 8.29 -1.35
CA HIS A 174 6.04 8.45 -2.75
C HIS A 174 5.51 9.78 -3.32
N PRO A 175 6.05 10.31 -4.45
CA PRO A 175 5.68 11.65 -4.92
C PRO A 175 4.39 11.73 -5.76
N TRP A 176 3.87 10.60 -6.26
CA TRP A 176 2.77 10.56 -7.22
C TRP A 176 1.62 9.70 -6.72
N THR A 177 0.40 10.05 -7.06
CA THR A 177 -0.73 9.12 -6.91
C THR A 177 -0.62 7.97 -7.91
N ILE A 178 -1.25 6.83 -7.62
CA ILE A 178 -1.34 5.73 -8.59
C ILE A 178 -2.04 6.18 -9.88
N GLU A 179 -3.10 6.99 -9.83
CA GLU A 179 -3.73 7.50 -11.06
C GLU A 179 -2.78 8.34 -11.91
N GLN A 180 -1.90 9.14 -11.31
CA GLN A 180 -0.89 9.90 -12.05
C GLN A 180 0.14 8.98 -12.71
N ILE A 181 0.58 7.94 -12.01
CA ILE A 181 1.50 6.92 -12.56
C ILE A 181 0.84 6.22 -13.75
N VAL A 182 -0.38 5.70 -13.58
CA VAL A 182 -1.12 5.00 -14.64
C VAL A 182 -1.35 5.92 -15.85
N ALA A 183 -1.74 7.18 -15.64
CA ALA A 183 -1.93 8.13 -16.73
C ALA A 183 -0.62 8.45 -17.49
N SER A 184 0.54 8.37 -16.82
CA SER A 184 1.83 8.57 -17.48
C SER A 184 2.28 7.38 -18.34
N GLU A 185 1.74 6.18 -18.09
CA GLU A 185 2.10 4.94 -18.78
C GLU A 185 1.14 4.56 -19.93
N ALA A 186 0.03 5.27 -20.05
CA ALA A 186 -1.00 5.11 -21.09
C ALA A 186 -0.55 5.68 -22.44
#